data_AF-C3ZCK7-F1
#
_entry.id   AF-C3ZCK7-F1
#
_cell.length_a   1.000
_cell.length_b   1.000
_cell.length_c   1.000
_cell.angle_alpha   90.00
_cell.angle_beta   90.00
_cell.angle_gamma   90.00
#
_symmetry.space_group_name_H-M   'P 1'
#
loop_
_entity.id
_entity.type
_entity.pdbx_description
1 polymer ?
#
loop_
_entity_poly.entity_id
_entity_poly.type
_entity_poly.pdbx_seq_one_letter_code
_entity_poly.pdbx_strand_id
1 'polypeptide(L)'
;MSMGLKLKQRFVLLAIVVKEEHIALSSNLLLDGLMLDKREPGRNHVQKGGLAGFEEIDFTADLGGRSPWTIAASWVSSRHIYPEDAEELGGILRAMATAEITHADVGYKGTQLKALLVLNGHQKAVFKPKRYPREYIIEGKPYDGYDRHNAEIAAFHLDRLLGFRRAPLVVGRKVDLRTEIMPVGSERLMSTFLTQGNNTCFYGKCYYCKETEPACADGEVMEGSVTLWLPSNWSLKGRQRHPWGRTYRNDKQARWEYDDTYCNSVKQTPPYSSGPRLLDILDAAIFDYLIGNADRHHYETFEKDGDKGMLLLLDNAKSFGNPNYDERTILAPIYQCCKLRSSTWERMKLLTGDRLSQLLQKSLSHDPIAPILSDAHLAAMDRRLLTTIDMVQGCIDENGRDNVLVDDSRYH
;
A
#
# COMPACT_ATOMS: atom_id res chain seq x y z
N MET A 1 52.40 23.38 44.01
CA MET A 1 53.76 22.83 44.27
C MET A 1 53.57 21.44 44.87
N SER A 2 54.30 20.39 44.53
CA SER A 2 55.57 20.31 43.76
C SER A 2 55.49 19.33 42.57
N MET A 3 56.50 19.36 41.68
CA MET A 3 56.78 18.31 40.68
C MET A 3 57.40 17.05 41.35
N GLY A 4 57.49 15.86 40.75
CA GLY A 4 57.13 15.40 39.40
C GLY A 4 58.35 15.08 38.50
N LEU A 5 58.76 13.80 38.40
CA LEU A 5 59.94 13.39 37.60
C LEU A 5 59.85 12.04 36.84
N LYS A 6 59.60 12.14 35.52
CA LYS A 6 60.18 11.39 34.38
C LYS A 6 60.56 9.88 34.49
N LEU A 7 59.63 9.03 34.05
CA LEU A 7 59.68 8.23 32.79
C LEU A 7 61.02 7.65 32.24
N LYS A 8 61.14 6.30 32.14
CA LYS A 8 61.37 5.49 30.91
C LYS A 8 61.76 4.00 31.19
N GLN A 9 61.33 3.06 30.35
CA GLN A 9 61.72 1.62 30.34
C GLN A 9 62.08 1.13 28.91
N ARG A 10 62.54 -0.12 28.76
CA ARG A 10 63.19 -0.70 27.55
C ARG A 10 62.79 -2.17 27.28
N PHE A 11 62.53 -2.51 26.00
CA PHE A 11 62.80 -3.78 25.23
C PHE A 11 62.44 -5.18 25.85
N VAL A 12 62.20 -6.28 25.10
CA VAL A 12 63.10 -7.08 24.21
C VAL A 12 62.32 -8.08 23.30
N LEU A 13 62.98 -8.57 22.23
CA LEU A 13 62.76 -9.65 21.20
C LEU A 13 61.72 -10.79 21.48
N LEU A 14 61.00 -11.43 20.51
CA LEU A 14 61.28 -12.12 19.20
C LEU A 14 61.86 -13.58 19.32
N ALA A 15 61.57 -14.61 18.49
CA ALA A 15 60.47 -14.89 17.51
C ALA A 15 60.55 -16.31 16.81
N ILE A 16 59.41 -17.01 16.58
CA ILE A 16 59.16 -18.12 15.57
C ILE A 16 59.89 -19.48 15.94
N VAL A 17 59.73 -20.74 15.43
CA VAL A 17 59.30 -21.43 14.16
C VAL A 17 58.51 -22.77 14.41
N VAL A 18 58.45 -23.72 13.44
CA VAL A 18 57.52 -24.91 13.34
C VAL A 18 58.16 -26.10 12.57
N LYS A 19 57.87 -27.39 12.90
CA LYS A 19 57.67 -28.55 11.97
C LYS A 19 57.40 -29.94 12.63
N GLU A 20 56.49 -30.73 12.01
CA GLU A 20 56.43 -32.23 11.80
C GLU A 20 56.52 -33.24 13.01
N GLU A 21 56.06 -34.51 12.98
CA GLU A 21 55.48 -35.40 11.92
C GLU A 21 54.47 -36.47 12.49
N HIS A 22 54.07 -37.50 11.71
CA HIS A 22 53.00 -38.50 11.97
C HIS A 22 53.46 -39.87 12.55
N ILE A 23 52.63 -40.51 13.41
CA ILE A 23 52.38 -41.98 13.50
C ILE A 23 50.91 -42.22 13.94
N ALA A 24 50.30 -43.37 13.62
CA ALA A 24 48.93 -43.76 14.05
C ALA A 24 48.81 -45.26 14.43
N LEU A 25 47.94 -45.61 15.41
CA LEU A 25 47.06 -46.80 15.45
C LEU A 25 46.32 -46.99 16.80
N SER A 26 45.05 -47.43 16.74
CA SER A 26 44.22 -48.18 17.72
C SER A 26 44.50 -48.05 19.25
N SER A 27 43.49 -47.81 20.10
CA SER A 27 42.39 -48.76 20.33
C SER A 27 41.12 -48.16 20.96
N ASN A 28 40.02 -48.90 20.92
CA ASN A 28 38.67 -48.47 21.32
C ASN A 28 38.47 -48.22 22.83
N LEU A 29 37.61 -47.26 23.17
CA LEU A 29 36.58 -47.44 24.20
C LEU A 29 35.32 -46.62 23.84
N LEU A 30 34.15 -47.03 24.36
CA LEU A 30 32.84 -46.46 24.00
C LEU A 30 32.58 -45.11 24.69
N LEU A 31 31.83 -44.24 24.01
CA LEU A 31 30.80 -43.39 24.62
C LEU A 31 29.81 -42.93 23.55
N ASP A 32 28.52 -42.89 23.89
CA ASP A 32 27.42 -42.83 22.92
C ASP A 32 27.03 -41.41 22.45
N GLY A 33 26.52 -41.37 21.21
CA GLY A 33 25.31 -40.61 20.88
C GLY A 33 25.37 -39.09 20.82
N LEU A 34 25.71 -38.54 19.64
CA LEU A 34 25.07 -37.32 19.08
C LEU A 34 25.43 -37.15 17.59
N MET A 35 24.73 -37.86 16.69
CA MET A 35 24.90 -37.71 15.25
C MET A 35 24.07 -36.54 14.71
N LEU A 36 24.74 -35.43 14.39
CA LEU A 36 24.18 -34.34 13.58
C LEU A 36 24.27 -34.71 12.10
N ASP A 37 23.11 -34.86 11.45
CA ASP A 37 22.98 -35.21 10.02
C ASP A 37 23.53 -34.08 9.12
N LYS A 38 24.73 -34.28 8.57
CA LYS A 38 25.36 -33.35 7.61
C LYS A 38 24.76 -33.56 6.20
N ARG A 39 23.67 -32.87 5.91
CA ARG A 39 23.12 -32.77 4.54
C ARG A 39 23.80 -31.67 3.73
N GLU A 40 24.10 -31.98 2.48
CA GLU A 40 24.67 -31.05 1.51
C GLU A 40 23.63 -30.01 1.06
N PRO A 41 23.97 -28.71 0.96
CA PRO A 41 23.11 -27.69 0.37
C PRO A 41 23.15 -27.76 -1.17
N GLY A 42 22.65 -28.88 -1.73
CA GLY A 42 22.85 -29.29 -3.12
C GLY A 42 21.57 -29.47 -3.94
N ARG A 43 20.54 -28.64 -3.76
CA ARG A 43 19.34 -28.68 -4.62
C ARG A 43 18.70 -27.31 -4.85
N ASN A 44 18.36 -27.03 -6.11
CA ASN A 44 17.88 -25.73 -6.57
C ASN A 44 16.58 -25.32 -5.87
N HIS A 45 16.64 -24.28 -5.04
CA HIS A 45 15.45 -23.48 -4.72
C HIS A 45 15.07 -22.67 -5.96
N VAL A 46 14.14 -23.17 -6.76
CA VAL A 46 13.47 -22.37 -7.79
C VAL A 46 12.72 -21.23 -7.06
N GLN A 47 12.95 -20.00 -7.51
CA GLN A 47 12.58 -18.78 -6.80
C GLN A 47 11.07 -18.49 -6.88
N LYS A 48 10.26 -19.16 -6.04
CA LYS A 48 8.79 -19.03 -6.01
C LYS A 48 8.28 -17.59 -5.84
N GLY A 49 9.03 -16.70 -5.18
CA GLY A 49 8.64 -15.30 -4.92
C GLY A 49 8.37 -14.45 -6.17
N GLY A 50 8.73 -14.92 -7.38
CA GLY A 50 8.37 -14.24 -8.62
C GLY A 50 6.87 -14.30 -8.99
N LEU A 51 6.06 -15.11 -8.31
CA LEU A 51 4.62 -15.26 -8.59
C LEU A 51 3.69 -14.90 -7.41
N ALA A 52 4.22 -14.79 -6.18
CA ALA A 52 3.41 -14.56 -4.99
C ALA A 52 2.67 -13.21 -5.03
N GLY A 53 1.40 -13.22 -4.62
CA GLY A 53 0.44 -12.13 -4.80
C GLY A 53 -0.37 -12.21 -6.11
N PHE A 54 -0.06 -13.13 -7.02
CA PHE A 54 -0.89 -13.42 -8.22
C PHE A 54 -1.93 -14.52 -7.96
N GLU A 55 -1.93 -15.12 -6.77
CA GLU A 55 -2.89 -16.13 -6.34
C GLU A 55 -4.32 -15.56 -6.26
N GLU A 56 -5.26 -16.43 -6.61
CA GLU A 56 -6.70 -16.22 -6.50
C GLU A 56 -7.13 -16.19 -5.03
N ILE A 57 -7.99 -15.24 -4.67
CA ILE A 57 -8.42 -15.05 -3.28
C ILE A 57 -9.56 -16.03 -2.98
N ASP A 58 -9.29 -17.07 -2.20
CA ASP A 58 -10.33 -17.97 -1.72
C ASP A 58 -11.19 -17.30 -0.63
N PHE A 59 -12.29 -16.67 -1.03
CA PHE A 59 -13.30 -16.13 -0.13
C PHE A 59 -13.99 -17.20 0.74
N THR A 60 -13.79 -18.50 0.48
CA THR A 60 -14.32 -19.58 1.32
C THR A 60 -13.42 -19.94 2.51
N ALA A 61 -12.13 -19.58 2.47
CA ALA A 61 -11.07 -19.97 3.39
C ALA A 61 -11.46 -19.94 4.88
N ASP A 62 -11.30 -21.06 5.56
CA ASP A 62 -11.55 -21.18 6.99
C ASP A 62 -10.44 -20.52 7.83
N LEU A 63 -10.84 -19.82 8.88
CA LEU A 63 -9.96 -19.16 9.83
C LEU A 63 -9.61 -20.09 11.02
N GLY A 64 -10.24 -21.27 11.12
CA GLY A 64 -10.02 -22.24 12.21
C GLY A 64 -10.54 -21.72 13.55
N GLY A 65 -11.68 -21.02 13.52
CA GLY A 65 -12.27 -20.36 14.71
C GLY A 65 -11.51 -19.13 15.23
N ARG A 66 -10.39 -18.74 14.60
CA ARG A 66 -9.64 -17.53 14.95
C ARG A 66 -10.39 -16.27 14.49
N SER A 67 -10.25 -15.19 15.26
CA SER A 67 -10.81 -13.88 14.90
C SER A 67 -10.12 -13.31 13.65
N PRO A 68 -10.85 -12.96 12.57
CA PRO A 68 -10.26 -12.32 11.38
C PRO A 68 -9.56 -11.00 11.72
N TRP A 69 -10.09 -10.27 12.70
CA TRP A 69 -9.54 -9.00 13.18
C TRP A 69 -8.18 -9.19 13.86
N THR A 70 -8.04 -10.27 14.63
CA THR A 70 -6.77 -10.62 15.30
C THR A 70 -5.72 -11.10 14.30
N ILE A 71 -6.12 -11.87 13.28
CA ILE A 71 -5.21 -12.28 12.19
C ILE A 71 -4.71 -11.03 11.45
N ALA A 72 -5.62 -10.20 10.92
CA ALA A 72 -5.27 -8.98 10.20
C ALA A 72 -4.43 -8.00 11.04
N ALA A 73 -4.71 -7.87 12.33
CA ALA A 73 -3.91 -7.03 13.24
C ALA A 73 -2.50 -7.59 13.50
N SER A 74 -2.32 -8.91 13.47
CA SER A 74 -1.02 -9.58 13.66
C SER A 74 -0.09 -9.46 12.45
N TRP A 75 -0.66 -9.26 11.26
CA TRP A 75 0.08 -9.14 10.00
C TRP A 75 0.80 -7.80 9.80
N VAL A 76 0.34 -6.72 10.46
CA VAL A 76 0.89 -5.38 10.21
C VAL A 76 2.31 -5.28 10.78
N SER A 77 3.25 -4.92 9.92
CA SER A 77 4.68 -4.71 10.21
C SER A 77 5.16 -3.34 9.70
N SER A 78 6.41 -2.98 10.01
CA SER A 78 6.99 -1.68 9.63
C SER A 78 7.13 -1.47 8.12
N ARG A 79 7.03 -2.55 7.31
CA ARG A 79 7.24 -2.56 5.85
C ARG A 79 6.13 -3.25 5.04
N HIS A 80 5.13 -3.87 5.67
CA HIS A 80 3.92 -4.38 4.99
C HIS A 80 2.69 -4.41 5.93
N ILE A 81 1.48 -4.26 5.39
CA ILE A 81 0.21 -4.35 6.13
C ILE A 81 -0.29 -5.80 6.23
N TYR A 82 -0.02 -6.59 5.19
CA TYR A 82 -0.37 -8.01 5.08
C TYR A 82 0.85 -8.78 4.53
N PRO A 83 0.99 -10.09 4.79
CA PRO A 83 2.13 -10.87 4.30
C PRO A 83 2.08 -11.09 2.78
N GLU A 84 3.15 -11.67 2.24
CA GLU A 84 3.21 -12.11 0.84
C GLU A 84 2.28 -13.31 0.60
N ASP A 85 2.49 -14.37 1.35
CA ASP A 85 1.60 -15.52 1.44
C ASP A 85 0.50 -15.25 2.49
N ALA A 86 -0.68 -14.81 2.04
CA ALA A 86 -1.79 -14.36 2.89
C ALA A 86 -3.01 -15.30 2.79
N GLU A 87 -2.84 -16.57 3.20
CA GLU A 87 -3.85 -17.63 3.05
C GLU A 87 -5.22 -17.26 3.65
N GLU A 88 -5.26 -16.61 4.82
CA GLU A 88 -6.53 -16.23 5.47
C GLU A 88 -7.23 -15.01 4.84
N LEU A 89 -6.65 -14.38 3.81
CA LEU A 89 -7.12 -13.08 3.29
C LEU A 89 -8.58 -13.13 2.83
N GLY A 90 -8.98 -14.15 2.07
CA GLY A 90 -10.36 -14.25 1.59
C GLY A 90 -11.37 -14.46 2.71
N GLY A 91 -11.00 -15.20 3.76
CA GLY A 91 -11.81 -15.33 4.98
C GLY A 91 -11.98 -14.00 5.73
N ILE A 92 -10.94 -13.16 5.76
CA ILE A 92 -10.99 -11.82 6.36
C ILE A 92 -11.83 -10.85 5.51
N LEU A 93 -11.65 -10.83 4.18
CA LEU A 93 -12.45 -9.99 3.28
C LEU A 93 -13.94 -10.39 3.30
N ARG A 94 -14.24 -11.69 3.33
CA ARG A 94 -15.60 -12.21 3.59
C ARG A 94 -16.16 -11.66 4.90
N ALA A 95 -15.40 -11.74 6.00
CA ALA A 95 -15.83 -11.22 7.29
C ALA A 95 -16.09 -9.70 7.26
N MET A 96 -15.27 -8.91 6.56
CA MET A 96 -15.52 -7.47 6.37
C MET A 96 -16.81 -7.19 5.59
N ALA A 97 -17.12 -8.03 4.59
CA ALA A 97 -18.33 -7.91 3.79
C ALA A 97 -19.60 -8.33 4.54
N THR A 98 -19.54 -9.32 5.44
CA THR A 98 -20.75 -9.94 6.04
C THR A 98 -20.92 -9.75 7.55
N ALA A 99 -19.93 -9.26 8.30
CA ALA A 99 -20.08 -9.07 9.74
C ALA A 99 -21.14 -8.01 10.07
N GLU A 100 -21.97 -8.29 11.06
CA GLU A 100 -22.94 -7.35 11.63
C GLU A 100 -22.30 -6.00 11.98
N ILE A 101 -22.97 -4.90 11.62
CA ILE A 101 -22.57 -3.54 11.98
C ILE A 101 -23.21 -3.22 13.33
N THR A 102 -22.40 -3.07 14.38
CA THR A 102 -22.87 -2.83 15.74
C THR A 102 -22.87 -1.35 16.14
N HIS A 103 -22.22 -0.49 15.36
CA HIS A 103 -22.32 0.97 15.47
C HIS A 103 -21.93 1.68 14.16
N ALA A 104 -22.57 2.81 13.86
CA ALA A 104 -22.21 3.69 12.74
C ALA A 104 -22.14 5.17 13.16
N ASP A 105 -21.16 5.92 12.66
CA ASP A 105 -21.01 7.37 12.89
C ASP A 105 -20.48 8.07 11.62
N VAL A 106 -20.57 9.39 11.53
CA VAL A 106 -19.88 10.16 10.47
C VAL A 106 -18.37 10.11 10.70
N GLY A 107 -17.60 9.92 9.62
CA GLY A 107 -16.15 9.70 9.70
C GLY A 107 -15.37 10.82 10.42
N TYR A 108 -14.32 10.44 11.15
CA TYR A 108 -13.49 11.39 11.88
C TYR A 108 -12.57 12.19 10.94
N LYS A 109 -12.99 13.43 10.64
CA LYS A 109 -12.28 14.41 9.80
C LYS A 109 -12.10 13.98 8.34
N GLY A 110 -11.79 14.95 7.49
CA GLY A 110 -11.54 14.77 6.05
C GLY A 110 -12.40 15.66 5.17
N THR A 111 -12.12 15.60 3.87
CA THR A 111 -12.74 16.43 2.84
C THR A 111 -14.00 15.81 2.25
N GLN A 112 -14.04 14.48 2.15
CA GLN A 112 -15.04 13.71 1.38
C GLN A 112 -15.94 12.86 2.29
N LEU A 113 -17.10 12.46 1.75
CA LEU A 113 -18.14 11.72 2.47
C LEU A 113 -17.70 10.29 2.79
N LYS A 114 -17.67 9.95 4.08
CA LYS A 114 -17.42 8.60 4.61
C LYS A 114 -18.09 8.39 5.97
N ALA A 115 -18.48 7.16 6.25
CA ALA A 115 -18.91 6.72 7.58
C ALA A 115 -17.81 5.94 8.28
N LEU A 116 -17.81 5.98 9.61
CA LEU A 116 -17.13 5.02 10.48
C LEU A 116 -18.12 3.90 10.79
N LEU A 117 -17.74 2.67 10.52
CA LEU A 117 -18.45 1.48 10.98
C LEU A 117 -17.67 0.81 12.12
N VAL A 118 -18.40 0.20 13.05
CA VAL A 118 -17.88 -0.80 13.97
C VAL A 118 -18.56 -2.12 13.61
N LEU A 119 -17.77 -3.12 13.26
CA LEU A 119 -18.22 -4.48 13.01
C LEU A 119 -18.23 -5.28 14.32
N ASN A 120 -19.04 -6.34 14.39
CA ASN A 120 -19.05 -7.28 15.50
C ASN A 120 -17.63 -7.80 15.79
N GLY A 121 -17.27 -7.91 17.07
CA GLY A 121 -15.89 -8.01 17.55
C GLY A 121 -15.17 -6.66 17.75
N HIS A 122 -15.91 -5.54 17.70
CA HIS A 122 -15.43 -4.15 17.90
C HIS A 122 -14.42 -3.64 16.86
N GLN A 123 -14.25 -4.33 15.73
CA GLN A 123 -13.33 -3.93 14.68
C GLN A 123 -13.87 -2.70 13.93
N LYS A 124 -13.04 -1.67 13.78
CA LYS A 124 -13.42 -0.46 13.03
C LYS A 124 -13.18 -0.64 11.54
N ALA A 125 -14.00 0.01 10.73
CA ALA A 125 -13.80 0.15 9.29
C ALA A 125 -14.28 1.52 8.79
N VAL A 126 -13.73 1.97 7.68
CA VAL A 126 -14.27 3.12 6.93
C VAL A 126 -15.20 2.60 5.85
N PHE A 127 -16.41 3.17 5.75
CA PHE A 127 -17.31 2.96 4.64
C PHE A 127 -17.33 4.19 3.73
N LYS A 128 -16.92 4.03 2.48
CA LYS A 128 -17.11 5.04 1.43
C LYS A 128 -18.29 4.61 0.53
N PRO A 129 -19.38 5.38 0.46
CA PRO A 129 -20.56 4.99 -0.32
C PRO A 129 -20.36 5.24 -1.82
N LYS A 130 -21.09 4.51 -2.65
CA LYS A 130 -21.17 4.74 -4.10
C LYS A 130 -21.66 6.15 -4.41
N ARG A 131 -20.90 6.89 -5.23
CA ARG A 131 -21.26 8.23 -5.71
C ARG A 131 -21.54 8.31 -7.21
N TYR A 132 -21.12 7.29 -7.97
CA TYR A 132 -21.20 7.26 -9.44
C TYR A 132 -21.47 5.82 -9.96
N PRO A 133 -22.05 5.65 -11.17
CA PRO A 133 -22.01 4.38 -11.89
C PRO A 133 -20.59 4.06 -12.39
N ARG A 134 -20.31 2.80 -12.78
CA ARG A 134 -18.97 2.34 -13.17
C ARG A 134 -18.40 3.06 -14.40
N GLU A 135 -19.25 3.38 -15.37
CA GLU A 135 -18.85 4.07 -16.62
C GLU A 135 -18.84 5.61 -16.51
N TYR A 136 -18.91 6.17 -15.29
CA TYR A 136 -18.90 7.62 -15.13
C TYR A 136 -17.49 8.19 -15.33
N ILE A 137 -17.31 8.98 -16.39
CA ILE A 137 -16.05 9.68 -16.66
C ILE A 137 -16.01 10.97 -15.84
N ILE A 138 -14.94 11.12 -15.05
CA ILE A 138 -14.56 12.38 -14.40
C ILE A 138 -13.87 13.27 -15.43
N GLU A 139 -14.50 14.40 -15.74
CA GLU A 139 -13.95 15.49 -16.53
C GLU A 139 -13.42 16.62 -15.62
N GLY A 140 -12.79 17.64 -16.22
CA GLY A 140 -12.20 18.75 -15.49
C GLY A 140 -10.76 18.46 -15.07
N LYS A 141 -10.40 18.72 -13.81
CA LYS A 141 -9.03 18.53 -13.31
C LYS A 141 -8.78 17.09 -12.88
N PRO A 142 -7.52 16.63 -12.91
CA PRO A 142 -7.13 15.29 -12.48
C PRO A 142 -7.53 14.88 -11.05
N TYR A 143 -7.91 15.84 -10.18
CA TYR A 143 -8.28 15.62 -8.78
C TYR A 143 -9.77 15.92 -8.48
N ASP A 144 -10.60 16.22 -9.49
CA ASP A 144 -12.00 16.62 -9.30
C ASP A 144 -12.93 15.41 -9.00
N GLY A 145 -14.23 15.70 -8.85
CA GLY A 145 -15.27 14.73 -8.49
C GLY A 145 -15.22 14.23 -7.04
N TYR A 146 -16.16 13.36 -6.67
CA TYR A 146 -16.19 12.71 -5.36
C TYR A 146 -15.25 11.50 -5.29
N ASP A 147 -14.97 11.07 -4.05
CA ASP A 147 -14.40 9.75 -3.75
C ASP A 147 -15.22 8.63 -4.41
N ARG A 148 -14.52 7.68 -5.06
CA ARG A 148 -15.07 6.50 -5.71
C ARG A 148 -14.74 5.26 -4.89
N HIS A 149 -15.75 4.52 -4.46
CA HIS A 149 -15.62 3.35 -3.59
C HIS A 149 -14.94 2.16 -4.29
N ASN A 150 -15.30 1.93 -5.56
CA ASN A 150 -14.67 0.91 -6.40
C ASN A 150 -13.18 1.20 -6.67
N ALA A 151 -12.75 2.46 -6.59
CA ALA A 151 -11.35 2.83 -6.72
C ALA A 151 -10.50 2.41 -5.51
N GLU A 152 -11.03 2.39 -4.28
CA GLU A 152 -10.31 1.86 -3.11
C GLU A 152 -10.11 0.34 -3.21
N ILE A 153 -11.13 -0.39 -3.68
CA ILE A 153 -11.07 -1.84 -3.90
C ILE A 153 -10.04 -2.16 -4.98
N ALA A 154 -10.13 -1.51 -6.14
CA ALA A 154 -9.17 -1.71 -7.23
C ALA A 154 -7.73 -1.32 -6.84
N ALA A 155 -7.54 -0.26 -6.05
CA ALA A 155 -6.24 0.14 -5.52
C ALA A 155 -5.64 -0.90 -4.56
N PHE A 156 -6.44 -1.48 -3.66
CA PHE A 156 -5.98 -2.57 -2.78
C PHE A 156 -5.57 -3.83 -3.56
N HIS A 157 -6.35 -4.24 -4.55
CA HIS A 157 -5.99 -5.40 -5.39
C HIS A 157 -4.74 -5.13 -6.25
N LEU A 158 -4.54 -3.88 -6.71
CA LEU A 158 -3.30 -3.50 -7.39
C LEU A 158 -2.08 -3.51 -6.47
N ASP A 159 -2.21 -3.05 -5.22
CA ASP A 159 -1.14 -3.06 -4.20
C ASP A 159 -0.65 -4.50 -3.92
N ARG A 160 -1.56 -5.49 -3.97
CA ARG A 160 -1.22 -6.93 -3.97
C ARG A 160 -0.43 -7.33 -5.21
N LEU A 161 -0.95 -7.02 -6.41
CA LEU A 161 -0.33 -7.41 -7.68
C LEU A 161 1.05 -6.80 -7.89
N LEU A 162 1.27 -5.56 -7.44
CA LEU A 162 2.60 -4.90 -7.46
C LEU A 162 3.51 -5.33 -6.30
N GLY A 163 3.06 -6.21 -5.40
CA GLY A 163 3.85 -6.69 -4.26
C GLY A 163 4.21 -5.60 -3.23
N PHE A 164 3.55 -4.44 -3.29
CA PHE A 164 3.86 -3.29 -2.43
C PHE A 164 3.41 -3.51 -0.99
N ARG A 165 2.21 -4.07 -0.79
CA ARG A 165 1.62 -4.43 0.51
C ARG A 165 1.47 -3.25 1.48
N ARG A 166 1.15 -2.06 0.97
CA ARG A 166 1.05 -0.79 1.73
C ARG A 166 -0.34 -0.18 1.72
N ALA A 167 -1.31 -0.78 1.03
CA ALA A 167 -2.72 -0.43 1.12
C ALA A 167 -3.41 -1.24 2.24
N PRO A 168 -4.36 -0.65 2.98
CA PRO A 168 -5.22 -1.39 3.90
C PRO A 168 -6.11 -2.38 3.13
N LEU A 169 -6.59 -3.42 3.80
CA LEU A 169 -7.57 -4.35 3.23
C LEU A 169 -8.85 -3.58 2.88
N VAL A 170 -9.41 -3.82 1.69
CA VAL A 170 -10.68 -3.24 1.23
C VAL A 170 -11.52 -4.33 0.58
N VAL A 171 -12.84 -4.31 0.84
CA VAL A 171 -13.83 -5.16 0.16
C VAL A 171 -15.08 -4.34 -0.18
N GLY A 172 -15.79 -4.73 -1.23
CA GLY A 172 -17.13 -4.24 -1.50
C GLY A 172 -18.18 -4.79 -0.53
N ARG A 173 -19.16 -3.95 -0.20
CA ARG A 173 -20.35 -4.35 0.57
C ARG A 173 -21.58 -3.63 0.03
N LYS A 174 -22.71 -4.34 0.04
CA LYS A 174 -24.05 -3.74 -0.03
C LYS A 174 -24.60 -3.72 1.39
N VAL A 175 -25.06 -2.56 1.83
CA VAL A 175 -25.53 -2.32 3.20
C VAL A 175 -26.96 -1.82 3.13
N ASP A 176 -27.90 -2.50 3.79
CA ASP A 176 -29.25 -1.99 3.97
C ASP A 176 -29.23 -0.87 5.01
N LEU A 177 -29.48 0.37 4.57
CA LEU A 177 -29.36 1.55 5.45
C LEU A 177 -30.39 1.52 6.58
N ARG A 178 -31.57 0.95 6.35
CA ARG A 178 -32.69 0.97 7.31
C ARG A 178 -32.53 -0.06 8.42
N THR A 179 -31.91 -1.20 8.13
CA THR A 179 -31.76 -2.33 9.06
C THR A 179 -30.35 -2.48 9.61
N GLU A 180 -29.29 -2.14 8.85
CA GLU A 180 -27.90 -2.26 9.31
C GLU A 180 -27.26 -0.94 9.80
N ILE A 181 -27.77 0.24 9.40
CA ILE A 181 -27.16 1.53 9.76
C ILE A 181 -28.03 2.36 10.70
N MET A 182 -29.29 2.62 10.34
CA MET A 182 -30.17 3.50 11.13
C MET A 182 -30.41 3.02 12.58
N PRO A 183 -30.56 1.72 12.90
CA PRO A 183 -30.77 1.27 14.27
C PRO A 183 -29.54 1.40 15.20
N VAL A 184 -28.34 1.51 14.62
CA VAL A 184 -27.05 1.55 15.34
C VAL A 184 -26.29 2.87 15.13
N GLY A 185 -26.92 3.82 14.43
CA GLY A 185 -26.32 5.09 14.02
C GLY A 185 -26.26 6.13 15.13
N SER A 186 -25.16 6.88 15.19
CA SER A 186 -25.04 8.04 16.07
C SER A 186 -26.08 9.11 15.68
N GLU A 187 -26.57 9.88 16.66
CA GLU A 187 -27.38 11.09 16.40
C GLU A 187 -26.70 12.03 15.40
N ARG A 188 -25.36 12.10 15.44
CA ARG A 188 -24.54 12.94 14.57
C ARG A 188 -24.53 12.47 13.10
N LEU A 189 -24.81 11.19 12.85
CA LEU A 189 -25.04 10.58 11.53
C LEU A 189 -26.53 10.62 11.14
N MET A 190 -27.43 10.25 12.03
CA MET A 190 -28.89 10.25 11.80
C MET A 190 -29.44 11.64 11.45
N SER A 191 -28.89 12.69 12.05
CA SER A 191 -29.14 14.10 11.67
C SER A 191 -28.58 14.50 10.28
N THR A 192 -28.22 13.55 9.42
CA THR A 192 -27.81 13.78 8.02
C THR A 192 -28.53 12.88 7.02
N PHE A 193 -29.51 12.10 7.47
CA PHE A 193 -30.34 11.25 6.61
C PHE A 193 -31.48 12.06 6.01
N LEU A 194 -31.82 11.79 4.75
CA LEU A 194 -32.95 12.33 4.01
C LEU A 194 -33.46 11.32 2.98
N THR A 195 -34.65 11.57 2.44
CA THR A 195 -35.21 10.78 1.34
C THR A 195 -35.15 11.60 0.05
N GLN A 196 -34.69 11.00 -1.05
CA GLN A 196 -34.79 11.59 -2.39
C GLN A 196 -35.54 10.62 -3.33
N GLY A 197 -36.74 11.01 -3.77
CA GLY A 197 -37.65 10.10 -4.46
C GLY A 197 -38.03 8.93 -3.55
N ASN A 198 -37.71 7.71 -3.97
CA ASN A 198 -37.90 6.49 -3.18
C ASN A 198 -36.63 6.04 -2.44
N ASN A 199 -35.52 6.78 -2.55
CA ASN A 199 -34.22 6.35 -2.07
C ASN A 199 -33.88 6.98 -0.71
N THR A 200 -33.35 6.16 0.20
CA THR A 200 -32.73 6.60 1.46
C THR A 200 -31.33 7.13 1.17
N CYS A 201 -31.04 8.34 1.64
CA CYS A 201 -29.78 9.03 1.37
C CYS A 201 -29.18 9.62 2.64
N PHE A 202 -27.87 9.86 2.65
CA PHE A 202 -27.22 10.69 3.67
C PHE A 202 -26.09 11.54 3.10
N TYR A 203 -25.88 12.72 3.66
CA TYR A 203 -24.79 13.62 3.28
C TYR A 203 -23.63 13.66 4.27
N GLY A 204 -23.79 13.12 5.48
CA GLY A 204 -22.72 13.04 6.49
C GLY A 204 -22.18 14.40 6.93
N LYS A 205 -21.00 14.42 7.57
CA LYS A 205 -20.33 15.65 8.04
C LYS A 205 -18.83 15.60 7.73
N CYS A 206 -18.42 16.39 6.74
CA CYS A 206 -17.06 16.54 6.22
C CYS A 206 -16.92 17.93 5.56
N TYR A 207 -15.71 18.35 5.15
CA TYR A 207 -15.49 19.70 4.63
C TYR A 207 -16.30 20.05 3.35
N TYR A 208 -16.55 19.09 2.45
CA TYR A 208 -17.37 19.29 1.26
C TYR A 208 -18.80 18.69 1.36
N CYS A 209 -19.18 18.14 2.51
CA CYS A 209 -20.47 17.49 2.70
C CYS A 209 -21.61 18.52 2.79
N LYS A 210 -22.63 18.39 1.92
CA LYS A 210 -23.82 19.26 1.89
C LYS A 210 -25.08 18.42 1.66
N GLU A 211 -26.21 18.87 2.21
CA GLU A 211 -27.54 18.26 2.03
C GLU A 211 -27.96 18.18 0.54
N THR A 212 -27.46 19.10 -0.28
CA THR A 212 -27.63 19.13 -1.75
C THR A 212 -26.83 18.08 -2.51
N GLU A 213 -25.84 17.43 -1.88
CA GLU A 213 -24.88 16.52 -2.52
C GLU A 213 -24.72 15.19 -1.74
N PRO A 214 -25.80 14.47 -1.41
CA PRO A 214 -25.74 13.24 -0.61
C PRO A 214 -25.21 12.03 -1.40
N ALA A 215 -24.95 10.93 -0.70
CA ALA A 215 -24.99 9.60 -1.29
C ALA A 215 -26.38 8.99 -1.08
N CYS A 216 -26.93 8.33 -2.10
CA CYS A 216 -28.23 7.66 -2.05
C CYS A 216 -28.09 6.16 -2.27
N ALA A 217 -28.91 5.39 -1.58
CA ALA A 217 -29.13 3.97 -1.82
C ALA A 217 -29.93 3.74 -3.13
N ASP A 218 -30.02 2.49 -3.55
CA ASP A 218 -31.07 2.01 -4.45
C ASP A 218 -32.22 1.49 -3.56
N GLY A 219 -33.29 2.27 -3.45
CA GLY A 219 -34.28 2.12 -2.38
C GLY A 219 -33.64 2.31 -0.99
N GLU A 220 -33.42 1.20 -0.28
CA GLU A 220 -32.81 1.18 1.06
C GLU A 220 -31.39 0.58 1.06
N VAL A 221 -30.95 -0.08 -0.03
CA VAL A 221 -29.66 -0.78 -0.14
C VAL A 221 -28.58 0.12 -0.76
N MET A 222 -27.54 0.43 0.00
CA MET A 222 -26.39 1.22 -0.44
C MET A 222 -25.16 0.36 -0.72
N GLU A 223 -24.65 0.44 -1.95
CA GLU A 223 -23.35 -0.12 -2.34
C GLU A 223 -22.20 0.79 -1.87
N GLY A 224 -21.10 0.22 -1.38
CA GLY A 224 -19.91 0.97 -0.97
C GLY A 224 -18.70 0.08 -0.71
N SER A 225 -17.57 0.68 -0.33
CA SER A 225 -16.33 -0.02 0.01
C SER A 225 -16.04 0.06 1.50
N VAL A 226 -15.73 -1.09 2.11
CA VAL A 226 -15.36 -1.25 3.51
C VAL A 226 -13.83 -1.40 3.59
N THR A 227 -13.15 -0.38 4.11
CA THR A 227 -11.70 -0.37 4.36
C THR A 227 -11.41 -0.72 5.82
N LEU A 228 -10.60 -1.73 6.08
CA LEU A 228 -10.26 -2.16 7.44
C LEU A 228 -9.42 -1.10 8.17
N TRP A 229 -9.80 -0.76 9.40
CA TRP A 229 -9.05 0.20 10.22
C TRP A 229 -7.80 -0.46 10.81
N LEU A 230 -6.64 0.19 10.64
CA LEU A 230 -5.35 -0.31 11.12
C LEU A 230 -5.33 -0.48 12.65
N PRO A 231 -4.68 -1.53 13.18
CA PRO A 231 -4.66 -1.82 14.61
C PRO A 231 -3.98 -0.71 15.45
N SER A 232 -4.46 -0.52 16.68
CA SER A 232 -4.13 0.66 17.51
C SER A 232 -2.67 0.77 17.97
N ASN A 233 -1.91 -0.33 17.92
CA ASN A 233 -0.45 -0.37 18.16
C ASN A 233 0.40 0.04 16.92
N TRP A 234 -0.26 0.48 15.85
CA TRP A 234 0.33 0.97 14.61
C TRP A 234 -0.17 2.40 14.32
N SER A 235 0.11 3.33 15.25
CA SER A 235 -0.26 4.75 15.12
C SER A 235 0.41 5.41 13.90
N LEU A 236 -0.30 6.38 13.31
CA LEU A 236 0.16 7.10 12.13
C LEU A 236 0.91 8.38 12.54
N LYS A 237 2.15 8.52 12.08
CA LYS A 237 2.89 9.78 12.05
C LYS A 237 2.05 10.80 11.28
N GLY A 238 1.85 11.98 11.87
CA GLY A 238 0.99 13.03 11.30
C GLY A 238 1.34 13.37 9.85
N ARG A 239 0.31 13.74 9.07
CA ARG A 239 0.35 13.96 7.61
C ARG A 239 1.61 14.70 7.15
N GLN A 240 2.48 13.97 6.46
CA GLN A 240 3.68 14.51 5.84
C GLN A 240 3.31 15.03 4.45
N ARG A 241 3.73 16.26 4.12
CA ARG A 241 3.43 16.86 2.81
C ARG A 241 4.23 16.15 1.72
N HIS A 242 3.57 15.74 0.64
CA HIS A 242 4.23 15.13 -0.51
C HIS A 242 5.09 16.18 -1.24
N PRO A 243 6.37 15.91 -1.60
CA PRO A 243 7.22 16.90 -2.29
C PRO A 243 6.64 17.31 -3.64
N TRP A 244 6.11 16.33 -4.39
CA TRP A 244 5.37 16.53 -5.64
C TRP A 244 3.87 16.83 -5.42
N GLY A 245 3.49 17.34 -4.24
CA GLY A 245 2.12 17.76 -3.98
C GLY A 245 1.72 18.98 -4.83
N ARG A 246 0.54 18.92 -5.47
CA ARG A 246 -0.03 20.03 -6.26
C ARG A 246 -0.38 21.23 -5.36
N THR A 247 -0.61 22.38 -5.99
CA THR A 247 -1.01 23.63 -5.31
C THR A 247 -2.51 23.80 -5.12
N TYR A 248 -3.31 23.05 -5.89
CA TYR A 248 -4.77 23.18 -6.01
C TYR A 248 -5.25 24.56 -6.48
N ARG A 249 -4.36 25.35 -7.08
CA ARG A 249 -4.60 26.75 -7.49
C ARG A 249 -4.29 26.97 -8.96
N ASN A 250 -5.25 27.52 -9.70
CA ASN A 250 -5.11 27.83 -11.14
C ASN A 250 -4.02 28.89 -11.41
N ASP A 251 -3.76 29.76 -10.44
CA ASP A 251 -2.84 30.91 -10.56
C ASP A 251 -1.43 30.62 -10.02
N LYS A 252 -1.13 29.38 -9.63
CA LYS A 252 0.13 29.05 -8.97
C LYS A 252 0.57 27.61 -9.24
N GLN A 253 1.68 27.47 -9.96
CA GLN A 253 2.39 26.20 -10.12
C GLN A 253 3.16 25.82 -8.85
N ALA A 254 3.34 24.51 -8.61
CA ALA A 254 4.31 23.99 -7.65
C ALA A 254 5.73 24.03 -8.25
N ARG A 255 6.77 24.06 -7.39
CA ARG A 255 8.17 24.16 -7.86
C ARG A 255 8.56 23.03 -8.83
N TRP A 256 8.09 21.81 -8.58
CA TRP A 256 8.37 20.64 -9.42
C TRP A 256 7.76 20.73 -10.83
N GLU A 257 6.83 21.65 -11.09
CA GLU A 257 6.19 21.83 -12.42
C GLU A 257 7.03 22.69 -13.38
N TYR A 258 8.05 23.42 -12.88
CA TYR A 258 8.89 24.32 -13.68
C TYR A 258 10.40 24.23 -13.37
N ASP A 259 10.80 23.45 -12.37
CA ASP A 259 12.20 23.18 -12.02
C ASP A 259 12.51 21.71 -12.31
N ASP A 260 13.06 21.42 -13.49
CA ASP A 260 13.46 20.07 -13.90
C ASP A 260 14.53 19.48 -12.96
N THR A 261 15.29 20.32 -12.25
CA THR A 261 16.29 19.90 -11.27
C THR A 261 15.70 19.66 -9.86
N TYR A 262 14.39 19.80 -9.68
CA TYR A 262 13.73 19.78 -8.37
C TYR A 262 14.10 18.56 -7.51
N CYS A 263 14.16 17.35 -8.10
CA CYS A 263 14.52 16.15 -7.34
C CYS A 263 15.95 16.23 -6.74
N ASN A 264 16.88 17.00 -7.31
CA ASN A 264 18.21 17.19 -6.72
C ASN A 264 18.14 17.96 -5.39
N SER A 265 17.16 18.84 -5.21
CA SER A 265 16.86 19.46 -3.91
C SER A 265 16.18 18.46 -2.96
N VAL A 266 15.26 17.62 -3.46
CA VAL A 266 14.58 16.59 -2.64
C VAL A 266 15.59 15.55 -2.12
N LYS A 267 16.47 15.04 -2.98
CA LYS A 267 17.56 14.09 -2.64
C LYS A 267 18.52 14.59 -1.55
N GLN A 268 18.53 15.90 -1.25
CA GLN A 268 19.35 16.51 -0.19
C GLN A 268 18.55 16.85 1.08
N THR A 269 17.22 16.70 1.06
CA THR A 269 16.32 17.13 2.14
C THR A 269 15.85 15.93 2.98
N PRO A 270 16.07 15.88 4.29
CA PRO A 270 15.48 14.84 5.16
C PRO A 270 13.94 14.88 5.14
N PRO A 271 13.24 13.73 5.20
CA PRO A 271 13.74 12.36 5.33
C PRO A 271 14.09 11.68 3.98
N TYR A 272 14.15 12.42 2.87
CA TYR A 272 14.36 11.85 1.52
C TYR A 272 15.83 11.63 1.17
N SER A 273 16.74 12.26 1.90
CA SER A 273 18.20 12.16 1.70
C SER A 273 18.84 10.88 2.23
N SER A 274 18.10 10.01 2.93
CA SER A 274 18.60 8.72 3.42
C SER A 274 17.44 7.75 3.73
N GLY A 275 17.76 6.46 3.89
CA GLY A 275 16.75 5.44 4.18
C GLY A 275 15.79 5.17 3.01
N PRO A 276 14.62 4.55 3.27
CA PRO A 276 13.74 4.07 2.21
C PRO A 276 12.80 5.14 1.63
N ARG A 277 12.65 6.32 2.27
CA ARG A 277 11.49 7.20 2.02
C ARG A 277 11.40 7.76 0.60
N LEU A 278 12.53 8.08 -0.04
CA LEU A 278 12.51 8.54 -1.44
C LEU A 278 12.04 7.42 -2.38
N LEU A 279 12.52 6.19 -2.18
CA LEU A 279 12.07 5.01 -2.94
C LEU A 279 10.60 4.68 -2.64
N ASP A 280 10.14 4.84 -1.40
CA ASP A 280 8.74 4.66 -1.03
C ASP A 280 7.80 5.66 -1.76
N ILE A 281 8.27 6.88 -2.04
CA ILE A 281 7.57 7.87 -2.87
C ILE A 281 7.61 7.52 -4.36
N LEU A 282 8.73 6.98 -4.86
CA LEU A 282 8.88 6.61 -6.27
C LEU A 282 7.97 5.42 -6.63
N ASP A 283 7.88 4.42 -5.76
CA ASP A 283 6.90 3.34 -5.87
C ASP A 283 5.45 3.87 -5.84
N ALA A 284 5.16 4.82 -4.94
CA ALA A 284 3.83 5.41 -4.81
C ALA A 284 3.43 6.24 -6.05
N ALA A 285 4.40 6.90 -6.70
CA ALA A 285 4.17 7.62 -7.95
C ALA A 285 3.80 6.68 -9.12
N ILE A 286 4.41 5.49 -9.16
CA ILE A 286 4.03 4.43 -10.12
C ILE A 286 2.62 3.92 -9.82
N PHE A 287 2.35 3.58 -8.56
CA PHE A 287 1.02 3.15 -8.11
C PHE A 287 -0.06 4.17 -8.49
N ASP A 288 0.14 5.43 -8.11
CA ASP A 288 -0.77 6.53 -8.36
C ASP A 288 -0.94 6.80 -9.87
N TYR A 289 0.09 6.66 -10.69
CA TYR A 289 -0.03 6.86 -12.13
C TYR A 289 -0.88 5.76 -12.79
N LEU A 290 -0.63 4.49 -12.46
CA LEU A 290 -1.39 3.35 -12.98
C LEU A 290 -2.89 3.52 -12.71
N ILE A 291 -3.26 3.88 -11.47
CA ILE A 291 -4.66 4.07 -11.07
C ILE A 291 -5.22 5.45 -11.48
N GLY A 292 -4.36 6.42 -11.84
CA GLY A 292 -4.76 7.79 -12.18
C GLY A 292 -5.08 8.68 -10.97
N ASN A 293 -4.42 8.46 -9.82
CA ASN A 293 -4.57 9.27 -8.61
C ASN A 293 -3.69 10.52 -8.65
N ALA A 294 -4.24 11.65 -9.07
CA ALA A 294 -3.51 12.91 -9.08
C ALA A 294 -3.58 13.70 -7.74
N ASP A 295 -4.19 13.14 -6.68
CA ASP A 295 -4.53 13.84 -5.44
C ASP A 295 -3.66 13.46 -4.21
N ARG A 296 -2.55 12.71 -4.37
CA ARG A 296 -1.64 12.38 -3.25
C ARG A 296 -0.75 13.57 -2.83
N HIS A 297 -1.38 14.55 -2.18
CA HIS A 297 -0.73 15.77 -1.67
C HIS A 297 -0.14 15.64 -0.26
N HIS A 298 -0.58 14.63 0.50
CA HIS A 298 0.02 14.18 1.75
C HIS A 298 0.25 12.67 1.69
N TYR A 299 1.06 12.18 2.62
CA TYR A 299 1.18 10.77 2.94
C TYR A 299 1.33 10.56 4.45
N GLU A 300 0.99 9.36 4.91
CA GLU A 300 1.12 8.90 6.28
C GLU A 300 2.12 7.74 6.36
N THR A 301 2.83 7.63 7.47
CA THR A 301 3.74 6.51 7.80
C THR A 301 3.50 6.09 9.24
N PHE A 302 3.97 4.92 9.66
CA PHE A 302 3.91 4.55 11.08
C PHE A 302 4.82 5.44 11.94
N GLU A 303 4.33 5.78 13.14
CA GLU A 303 4.96 6.73 14.07
C GLU A 303 6.21 6.14 14.73
N LYS A 304 6.09 4.93 15.29
CA LYS A 304 7.15 4.23 16.01
C LYS A 304 8.38 3.88 15.15
N ASP A 305 8.21 3.83 13.84
CA ASP A 305 9.30 3.57 12.88
C ASP A 305 10.01 4.86 12.39
N GLY A 306 9.54 6.03 12.83
CA GLY A 306 10.14 7.33 12.54
C GLY A 306 10.20 7.66 11.05
N ASP A 307 11.41 7.64 10.50
CA ASP A 307 11.69 7.91 9.08
C ASP A 307 12.02 6.63 8.28
N LYS A 308 12.08 5.46 8.95
CA LYS A 308 12.22 4.14 8.30
C LYS A 308 10.86 3.52 7.96
N GLY A 309 9.80 3.91 8.66
CA GLY A 309 8.44 3.45 8.42
C GLY A 309 8.00 3.73 6.99
N MET A 310 7.35 2.73 6.38
CA MET A 310 6.88 2.82 5.00
C MET A 310 5.85 3.93 4.78
N LEU A 311 5.84 4.45 3.55
CA LEU A 311 4.72 5.24 3.04
C LEU A 311 3.49 4.34 2.86
N LEU A 312 2.38 4.69 3.48
CA LEU A 312 1.12 3.96 3.41
C LEU A 312 0.26 4.48 2.25
N LEU A 313 -0.30 3.56 1.46
CA LEU A 313 -1.18 3.88 0.33
C LEU A 313 -2.63 4.01 0.82
N LEU A 314 -2.89 5.09 1.56
CA LEU A 314 -4.20 5.45 2.12
C LEU A 314 -4.99 6.38 1.17
N ASP A 315 -6.32 6.43 1.39
CA ASP A 315 -7.30 7.31 0.71
C ASP A 315 -7.13 7.35 -0.83
N ASN A 316 -7.25 6.18 -1.49
CA ASN A 316 -7.05 6.01 -2.94
C ASN A 316 -8.35 6.21 -3.77
N ALA A 317 -9.46 6.56 -3.13
CA ALA A 317 -10.76 6.79 -3.78
C ALA A 317 -10.77 7.88 -4.89
N LYS A 318 -9.71 8.67 -4.99
CA LYS A 318 -9.49 9.68 -6.05
C LYS A 318 -8.92 9.11 -7.36
N SER A 319 -8.72 7.80 -7.42
CA SER A 319 -8.26 7.06 -8.60
C SER A 319 -9.39 6.69 -9.56
N PHE A 320 -9.08 6.04 -10.69
CA PHE A 320 -10.03 5.48 -11.65
C PHE A 320 -11.16 6.46 -12.03
N GLY A 321 -10.79 7.72 -12.30
CA GLY A 321 -11.74 8.75 -12.72
C GLY A 321 -11.95 8.81 -14.23
N ASN A 322 -10.92 8.50 -15.01
CA ASN A 322 -10.97 8.57 -16.48
C ASN A 322 -10.10 7.45 -17.08
N PRO A 323 -10.64 6.60 -17.98
CA PRO A 323 -9.87 5.55 -18.66
C PRO A 323 -9.15 6.07 -19.93
N ASN A 324 -9.56 7.23 -20.44
CA ASN A 324 -9.12 7.81 -21.72
C ASN A 324 -8.04 8.88 -21.55
N TYR A 325 -7.62 9.18 -20.32
CA TYR A 325 -6.61 10.18 -19.99
C TYR A 325 -5.56 9.62 -19.04
N ASP A 326 -4.29 9.87 -19.33
CA ASP A 326 -3.14 9.38 -18.55
C ASP A 326 -2.32 10.56 -18.06
N GLU A 327 -2.48 10.92 -16.79
CA GLU A 327 -1.89 12.12 -16.19
C GLU A 327 -0.38 11.93 -15.93
N ARG A 328 0.43 12.16 -16.97
CA ARG A 328 1.90 12.02 -16.96
C ARG A 328 2.57 12.80 -15.83
N THR A 329 1.98 13.89 -15.32
CA THR A 329 2.57 14.65 -14.20
C THR A 329 2.59 13.89 -12.87
N ILE A 330 1.83 12.78 -12.73
CA ILE A 330 1.97 11.89 -11.56
C ILE A 330 3.36 11.21 -11.55
N LEU A 331 3.93 10.92 -12.71
CA LEU A 331 5.29 10.34 -12.84
C LEU A 331 6.42 11.36 -12.68
N ALA A 332 6.14 12.61 -12.29
CA ALA A 332 7.18 13.62 -12.02
C ALA A 332 8.29 13.16 -11.04
N PRO A 333 8.00 12.39 -9.97
CA PRO A 333 9.05 11.78 -9.15
C PRO A 333 9.97 10.86 -9.97
N ILE A 334 9.42 10.03 -10.85
CA ILE A 334 10.21 9.08 -11.67
C ILE A 334 11.12 9.84 -12.64
N TYR A 335 10.57 10.69 -13.52
CA TYR A 335 11.39 11.34 -14.56
C TYR A 335 12.31 12.46 -14.04
N GLN A 336 12.07 13.04 -12.86
CA GLN A 336 13.01 14.00 -12.25
C GLN A 336 14.07 13.31 -11.38
N CYS A 337 13.78 12.13 -10.82
CA CYS A 337 14.74 11.45 -9.94
C CYS A 337 15.60 10.41 -10.64
N CYS A 338 15.10 9.77 -11.72
CA CYS A 338 15.67 8.59 -12.37
C CYS A 338 16.24 7.59 -11.35
N LYS A 339 15.38 7.16 -10.42
CA LYS A 339 15.65 6.15 -9.40
C LYS A 339 14.42 5.26 -9.24
N LEU A 340 14.63 3.96 -9.05
CA LEU A 340 13.58 3.00 -8.70
C LEU A 340 14.17 1.82 -7.92
N ARG A 341 13.34 1.06 -7.20
CA ARG A 341 13.72 -0.23 -6.62
C ARG A 341 13.91 -1.29 -7.70
N SER A 342 14.94 -2.14 -7.53
CA SER A 342 15.12 -3.33 -8.36
C SER A 342 13.91 -4.27 -8.26
N SER A 343 13.36 -4.47 -7.06
CA SER A 343 12.16 -5.29 -6.85
C SER A 343 10.95 -4.80 -7.67
N THR A 344 10.67 -3.49 -7.63
CA THR A 344 9.53 -2.87 -8.33
C THR A 344 9.69 -2.90 -9.84
N TRP A 345 10.91 -2.67 -10.35
CA TRP A 345 11.18 -2.78 -11.79
C TRP A 345 10.91 -4.20 -12.30
N GLU A 346 11.51 -5.24 -11.69
CA GLU A 346 11.33 -6.61 -12.16
C GLU A 346 9.87 -7.08 -11.98
N ARG A 347 9.18 -6.63 -10.91
CA ARG A 347 7.74 -6.90 -10.71
C ARG A 347 6.86 -6.28 -11.79
N MET A 348 7.16 -5.06 -12.26
CA MET A 348 6.47 -4.45 -13.40
C MET A 348 6.74 -5.22 -14.71
N LYS A 349 7.98 -5.67 -14.95
CA LYS A 349 8.31 -6.48 -16.14
C LYS A 349 7.56 -7.81 -16.17
N LEU A 350 7.27 -8.41 -15.02
CA LEU A 350 6.44 -9.63 -14.94
C LEU A 350 4.96 -9.40 -15.29
N LEU A 351 4.48 -8.15 -15.30
CA LEU A 351 3.07 -7.79 -15.50
C LEU A 351 2.75 -7.29 -16.93
N THR A 352 3.74 -7.20 -17.82
CA THR A 352 3.53 -6.78 -19.22
C THR A 352 2.82 -7.83 -20.08
N GLY A 353 2.28 -7.41 -21.23
CA GLY A 353 1.59 -8.29 -22.18
C GLY A 353 0.17 -8.62 -21.71
N ASP A 354 -0.61 -7.57 -21.44
CA ASP A 354 -2.00 -7.58 -20.96
C ASP A 354 -2.23 -8.36 -19.64
N ARG A 355 -1.14 -8.76 -18.98
CA ARG A 355 -1.16 -9.59 -17.78
C ARG A 355 -1.58 -8.80 -16.53
N LEU A 356 -1.35 -7.49 -16.49
CA LEU A 356 -1.82 -6.64 -15.39
C LEU A 356 -3.35 -6.55 -15.38
N SER A 357 -3.99 -6.24 -16.52
CA SER A 357 -5.45 -6.19 -16.58
C SER A 357 -6.09 -7.56 -16.32
N GLN A 358 -5.56 -8.64 -16.91
CA GLN A 358 -6.07 -10.01 -16.70
C GLN A 358 -6.01 -10.44 -15.23
N LEU A 359 -4.88 -10.24 -14.56
CA LEU A 359 -4.73 -10.58 -13.13
C LEU A 359 -5.59 -9.68 -12.24
N LEU A 360 -5.72 -8.39 -12.57
CA LEU A 360 -6.56 -7.46 -11.82
C LEU A 360 -8.05 -7.78 -11.97
N GLN A 361 -8.51 -8.06 -13.20
CA GLN A 361 -9.89 -8.48 -13.48
C GLN A 361 -10.22 -9.78 -12.73
N LYS A 362 -9.34 -10.80 -12.78
CA LYS A 362 -9.51 -12.05 -12.04
C LYS A 362 -9.49 -11.86 -10.52
N SER A 363 -8.63 -10.99 -10.01
CA SER A 363 -8.56 -10.71 -8.57
C SER A 363 -9.81 -9.97 -8.07
N LEU A 364 -10.40 -9.10 -8.91
CA LEU A 364 -11.60 -8.31 -8.60
C LEU A 364 -12.93 -9.05 -8.86
N SER A 365 -12.95 -10.14 -9.64
CA SER A 365 -14.18 -10.88 -9.98
C SER A 365 -14.83 -11.58 -8.79
N HIS A 366 -14.11 -11.72 -7.67
CA HIS A 366 -14.55 -12.36 -6.44
C HIS A 366 -15.10 -11.39 -5.39
N ASP A 367 -15.02 -10.07 -5.64
CA ASP A 367 -15.54 -9.07 -4.72
C ASP A 367 -17.10 -9.04 -4.73
N PRO A 368 -17.78 -8.92 -3.57
CA PRO A 368 -19.24 -8.90 -3.47
C PRO A 368 -19.98 -7.80 -4.26
N ILE A 369 -19.28 -6.77 -4.77
CA ILE A 369 -19.87 -5.73 -5.63
C ILE A 369 -19.30 -5.73 -7.07
N ALA A 370 -18.70 -6.84 -7.50
CA ALA A 370 -18.24 -7.03 -8.88
C ALA A 370 -19.36 -6.78 -9.92
N PRO A 371 -19.04 -6.21 -11.10
CA PRO A 371 -17.72 -5.76 -11.55
C PRO A 371 -17.24 -4.50 -10.81
N ILE A 372 -15.92 -4.38 -10.59
CA ILE A 372 -15.31 -3.27 -9.84
C ILE A 372 -14.76 -2.18 -10.78
N LEU A 373 -14.10 -2.59 -11.86
CA LEU A 373 -13.65 -1.73 -12.95
C LEU A 373 -14.39 -2.14 -14.23
N SER A 374 -14.49 -1.21 -15.19
CA SER A 374 -14.92 -1.52 -16.54
C SER A 374 -13.74 -1.85 -17.45
N ASP A 375 -14.00 -2.49 -18.60
CA ASP A 375 -12.96 -2.96 -19.51
C ASP A 375 -12.09 -1.82 -20.05
N ALA A 376 -12.65 -0.62 -20.21
CA ALA A 376 -11.90 0.59 -20.56
C ALA A 376 -10.87 0.98 -19.48
N HIS A 377 -11.22 0.83 -18.20
CA HIS A 377 -10.28 1.04 -17.09
C HIS A 377 -9.24 -0.06 -17.00
N LEU A 378 -9.60 -1.32 -17.28
CA LEU A 378 -8.68 -2.44 -17.32
C LEU A 378 -7.64 -2.27 -18.44
N ALA A 379 -8.06 -1.95 -19.67
CA ALA A 379 -7.14 -1.67 -20.78
C ALA A 379 -6.25 -0.43 -20.54
N ALA A 380 -6.71 0.56 -19.75
CA ALA A 380 -5.88 1.68 -19.36
C ALA A 380 -4.72 1.27 -18.42
N MET A 381 -4.88 0.21 -17.62
CA MET A 381 -3.81 -0.28 -16.72
C MET A 381 -2.58 -0.76 -17.49
N ASP A 382 -2.78 -1.58 -18.53
CA ASP A 382 -1.66 -2.11 -19.33
C ASP A 382 -0.95 -0.98 -20.11
N ARG A 383 -1.73 -0.05 -20.71
CA ARG A 383 -1.20 1.13 -21.41
C ARG A 383 -0.34 2.01 -20.50
N ARG A 384 -0.77 2.23 -19.25
CA ARG A 384 -0.01 2.97 -18.23
C ARG A 384 1.20 2.19 -17.74
N LEU A 385 1.11 0.86 -17.60
CA LEU A 385 2.25 0.02 -17.25
C LEU A 385 3.36 0.11 -18.30
N LEU A 386 3.02 0.00 -19.59
CA LEU A 386 3.97 0.18 -20.69
C LEU A 386 4.60 1.58 -20.65
N THR A 387 3.79 2.63 -20.55
CA THR A 387 4.28 4.03 -20.44
C THR A 387 5.22 4.24 -19.24
N THR A 388 4.99 3.54 -18.13
CA THR A 388 5.85 3.58 -16.93
C THR A 388 7.18 2.86 -17.19
N ILE A 389 7.13 1.69 -17.82
CA ILE A 389 8.31 0.90 -18.16
C ILE A 389 9.19 1.63 -19.17
N ASP A 390 8.61 2.24 -20.20
CA ASP A 390 9.34 3.02 -21.21
C ASP A 390 10.02 4.24 -20.59
N MET A 391 9.37 4.92 -19.64
CA MET A 391 9.96 6.05 -18.90
C MET A 391 11.15 5.62 -18.02
N VAL A 392 11.03 4.49 -17.32
CA VAL A 392 12.14 3.96 -16.51
C VAL A 392 13.27 3.40 -17.38
N GLN A 393 12.95 2.83 -18.56
CA GLN A 393 13.94 2.41 -19.55
C GLN A 393 14.71 3.61 -20.10
N GLY A 394 14.03 4.72 -20.44
CA GLY A 394 14.71 5.96 -20.84
C GLY A 394 15.67 6.48 -19.77
N CYS A 395 15.27 6.50 -18.49
CA CYS A 395 16.18 6.79 -17.39
C CYS A 395 17.39 5.84 -17.36
N ILE A 396 17.19 4.52 -17.57
CA ILE A 396 18.25 3.49 -17.58
C ILE A 396 19.23 3.72 -18.74
N ASP A 397 18.73 4.07 -19.92
CA ASP A 397 19.53 4.28 -21.12
C ASP A 397 20.36 5.58 -21.04
N GLU A 398 19.80 6.63 -20.43
CA GLU A 398 20.48 7.91 -20.21
C GLU A 398 21.51 7.87 -19.07
N ASN A 399 21.21 7.17 -17.97
CA ASN A 399 21.98 7.26 -16.71
C ASN A 399 22.78 5.98 -16.39
N GLY A 400 22.47 4.86 -17.03
CA GLY A 400 23.00 3.53 -16.73
C GLY A 400 22.20 2.77 -15.66
N ARG A 401 22.01 1.46 -15.84
CA ARG A 401 21.15 0.61 -15.00
C ARG A 401 21.43 0.74 -13.50
N ASP A 402 22.69 0.65 -13.08
CA ASP A 402 23.09 0.68 -11.67
C ASP A 402 22.93 2.08 -11.02
N ASN A 403 22.85 3.13 -11.85
CA ASN A 403 22.52 4.48 -11.39
C ASN A 403 21.01 4.70 -11.24
N VAL A 404 20.15 3.87 -11.84
CA VAL A 404 18.69 4.00 -11.74
C VAL A 404 18.10 2.97 -10.76
N LEU A 405 18.41 1.70 -10.96
CA LEU A 405 17.86 0.60 -10.16
C LEU A 405 18.69 0.42 -8.88
N VAL A 406 18.02 0.60 -7.74
CA VAL A 406 18.62 0.47 -6.42
C VAL A 406 18.31 -0.91 -5.85
N ASP A 407 19.35 -1.67 -5.51
CA ASP A 407 19.21 -2.88 -4.69
C ASP A 407 18.60 -2.53 -3.32
N ASP A 408 17.36 -2.98 -3.16
CA ASP A 408 16.50 -2.75 -2.01
C ASP A 408 16.38 -3.96 -1.08
N SER A 409 17.19 -5.02 -1.28
CA SER A 409 17.30 -6.20 -0.41
C SER A 409 17.53 -5.89 1.09
N ARG A 410 18.00 -4.67 1.41
CA ARG A 410 18.25 -4.17 2.76
C ARG A 410 17.08 -3.39 3.38
N TYR A 411 15.91 -3.38 2.73
CA TYR A 411 14.70 -2.62 3.14
C TYR A 411 13.41 -3.45 3.23
N HIS A 412 13.50 -4.78 3.08
CA HIS A 412 12.42 -5.75 3.24
C HIS A 412 12.55 -6.48 4.57
#